data_AF-A0A3R6XKG8-F1
#
_entry.id   AF-A0A3R6XKG8-F1
#
_cell.length_a   1.000
_cell.length_b   1.000
_cell.length_c   1.000
_cell.angle_alpha   90.00
_cell.angle_beta   90.00
_cell.angle_gamma   90.00
#
_symmetry.space_group_name_H-M   'P 1'
#
loop_
_entity.id
_entity.type
_entity.pdbx_description
1 polymer ?
#
loop_
_entity_poly.entity_id
_entity_poly.type
_entity_poly.pdbx_seq_one_letter_code
_entity_poly.pdbx_strand_id
1 'polypeptide(L)'
;MVLNVAALLARLEGQATSDRVFLDQCMEAFPDVTEHHDSNPDTSCPVLDKVVNDAGENSMRVMTNFTRREFDVLWSIAELPLKSRWNDGRRSKSKTTPKDALFMAPTVMKQYNSWEKHAIDFCFRAPTFQKIIM
;
A
#
# COMPACT_ATOMS: atom_id res chain seq x y z
N MET A 1 -8.65 -31.56 10.01
CA MET A 1 -7.82 -31.18 11.18
C MET A 1 -8.49 -29.98 11.82
N VAL A 2 -8.90 -30.07 13.09
CA VAL A 2 -9.72 -29.03 13.75
C VAL A 2 -8.79 -27.94 14.30
N LEU A 3 -9.00 -26.70 13.87
CA LEU A 3 -8.25 -25.50 14.26
C LEU A 3 -8.70 -25.03 15.65
N ASN A 4 -7.78 -24.95 16.63
CA ASN A 4 -8.08 -24.38 17.95
C ASN A 4 -7.87 -22.87 17.93
N VAL A 5 -8.92 -22.16 17.51
CA VAL A 5 -8.96 -20.71 17.31
C VAL A 5 -8.69 -19.93 18.61
N ALA A 6 -9.10 -20.46 19.77
CA ALA A 6 -8.96 -19.78 21.05
C ALA A 6 -7.50 -19.59 21.48
N ALA A 7 -6.66 -20.62 21.29
CA ALA A 7 -5.24 -20.54 21.61
C ALA A 7 -4.47 -19.60 20.66
N LEU A 8 -4.92 -19.49 19.41
CA LEU A 8 -4.35 -18.56 18.42
C LEU A 8 -4.63 -17.10 18.83
N LEU A 9 -5.87 -16.80 19.21
CA LEU A 9 -6.28 -15.45 19.61
C LEU A 9 -5.53 -14.97 20.86
N ALA A 10 -5.43 -15.80 21.89
CA ALA A 10 -4.71 -15.44 23.13
C ALA A 10 -3.23 -15.10 22.87
N ARG A 11 -2.58 -15.81 21.94
CA ARG A 11 -1.20 -15.51 21.54
C ARG A 11 -1.08 -14.17 20.79
N LEU A 12 -2.04 -13.86 19.92
CA LEU A 12 -2.04 -12.63 19.13
C LEU A 12 -2.29 -11.39 20.01
N GLU A 13 -3.17 -11.51 21.02
CA GLU A 13 -3.46 -10.45 21.97
C GLU A 13 -2.25 -10.12 22.87
N GLY A 14 -1.52 -11.15 23.32
CA GLY A 14 -0.29 -10.97 24.08
C GLY A 14 0.77 -10.17 23.34
N GLN A 15 0.95 -10.46 22.04
CA GLN A 15 1.90 -9.73 21.19
C GLN A 15 1.47 -8.28 20.93
N ALA A 16 0.19 -8.06 20.61
CA ALA A 16 -0.33 -6.71 20.35
C ALA A 16 -0.21 -5.77 21.55
N THR A 17 -0.28 -6.32 22.77
CA THR A 17 -0.10 -5.55 24.01
C THR A 17 1.35 -5.10 24.18
N SER A 18 2.32 -5.98 23.89
CA SER A 18 3.75 -5.66 23.94
C SER A 18 4.13 -4.58 22.93
N ASP A 19 3.60 -4.65 21.71
CA ASP A 19 3.95 -3.72 20.64
C ASP A 19 3.39 -2.31 20.89
N ARG A 20 2.22 -2.21 21.53
CA ARG A 20 1.65 -0.91 21.94
C ARG A 20 2.52 -0.19 22.96
N VAL A 21 3.04 -0.91 23.95
CA VAL A 21 3.92 -0.34 24.98
C VAL A 21 5.21 0.20 24.36
N PHE A 22 5.76 -0.48 23.36
CA PHE A 22 6.95 -0.04 22.65
C PHE A 22 6.71 1.23 21.80
N LEU A 23 5.56 1.34 21.13
CA LEU A 23 5.23 2.49 20.31
C LEU A 23 5.01 3.77 21.13
N ASP A 24 4.41 3.65 22.30
CA ASP A 24 4.19 4.78 23.22
C ASP A 24 5.54 5.37 23.68
N GLN A 25 6.51 4.51 23.97
CA GLN A 25 7.88 4.91 24.32
C GLN A 25 8.60 5.63 23.16
N CYS A 26 8.35 5.23 21.91
CA CYS A 26 8.93 5.88 20.74
C CYS A 26 8.34 7.27 20.48
N MET A 27 7.05 7.47 20.78
CA MET A 27 6.38 8.77 20.64
C MET A 27 6.91 9.81 21.63
N GLU A 28 7.21 9.41 22.86
CA GLU A 28 7.82 10.32 23.85
C GLU A 28 9.25 10.72 23.47
N ALA A 29 9.96 9.88 22.70
CA ALA A 29 11.37 10.10 22.35
C ALA A 29 11.58 11.08 21.18
N PHE A 30 10.59 11.30 20.30
CA PHE A 30 10.79 12.07 19.06
C PHE A 30 9.58 12.98 18.67
N PRO A 31 9.41 14.13 19.34
CA PRO A 31 8.22 14.99 19.16
C PRO A 31 8.25 15.92 17.93
N ASP A 32 9.38 16.11 17.25
CA ASP A 32 9.59 17.15 16.22
C ASP A 32 9.38 16.68 14.75
N VAL A 33 8.79 15.51 14.53
CA VAL A 33 8.67 14.90 13.18
C VAL A 33 7.38 15.33 12.44
N THR A 34 6.60 16.26 12.99
CA THR A 34 5.18 16.41 12.59
C THR A 34 4.80 17.62 11.74
N GLU A 35 5.71 18.49 11.29
CA GLU A 35 5.29 19.67 10.53
C GLU A 35 6.15 19.92 9.29
N HIS A 36 5.69 19.46 8.11
CA HIS A 36 5.79 20.18 6.83
C HIS A 36 4.81 19.56 5.81
N HIS A 37 3.68 20.24 5.59
CA HIS A 37 2.63 19.86 4.65
C HIS A 37 2.57 20.90 3.52
N ASP A 38 3.00 20.54 2.30
CA ASP A 38 2.76 21.34 1.10
C ASP A 38 1.62 20.76 0.27
N SER A 39 0.60 21.60 0.09
CA SER A 39 -0.68 21.33 -0.58
C SER A 39 -0.52 21.22 -2.10
N ASN A 40 -0.84 20.07 -2.69
CA ASN A 40 -1.03 19.92 -4.15
C ASN A 40 -2.37 19.21 -4.44
N PRO A 41 -3.33 19.86 -5.13
CA PRO A 41 -4.65 19.30 -5.36
C PRO A 41 -4.61 18.40 -6.60
N ASP A 42 -4.24 17.12 -6.41
CA ASP A 42 -4.54 16.03 -7.36
C ASP A 42 -4.34 14.69 -6.63
N THR A 43 -5.15 14.48 -5.58
CA THR A 43 -5.11 13.31 -4.67
C THR A 43 -6.01 12.17 -5.17
N SER A 44 -6.38 12.15 -6.45
CA SER A 44 -7.19 11.06 -7.02
C SER A 44 -6.28 9.87 -7.30
N CYS A 45 -6.43 8.79 -6.52
CA CYS A 45 -5.74 7.52 -6.74
C CYS A 45 -6.80 6.50 -7.17
N PRO A 46 -7.31 6.58 -8.41
CA PRO A 46 -8.56 5.93 -8.80
C PRO A 46 -8.55 4.41 -8.62
N VAL A 47 -7.38 3.76 -8.69
CA VAL A 47 -7.29 2.31 -8.45
C VAL A 47 -7.40 2.04 -6.95
N LEU A 48 -6.60 2.73 -6.14
CA LEU A 48 -6.61 2.59 -4.69
C LEU A 48 -7.98 2.97 -4.08
N ASP A 49 -8.54 4.09 -4.53
CA ASP A 49 -9.82 4.62 -4.05
C ASP A 49 -10.95 3.67 -4.39
N LYS A 50 -10.96 3.08 -5.60
CA LYS A 50 -11.93 2.08 -6.00
C LYS A 50 -11.84 0.83 -5.11
N VAL A 51 -10.64 0.32 -4.86
CA VAL A 51 -10.43 -0.87 -4.01
C VAL A 51 -10.93 -0.63 -2.58
N VAL A 52 -10.63 0.54 -2.02
CA VAL A 52 -11.07 0.91 -0.66
C VAL A 52 -12.59 1.08 -0.60
N ASN A 53 -13.20 1.68 -1.63
CA ASN A 53 -14.65 1.88 -1.69
C ASN A 53 -15.41 0.55 -1.85
N ASP A 54 -14.92 -0.36 -2.69
CA ASP A 54 -15.63 -1.61 -3.02
C ASP A 54 -15.45 -2.70 -1.93
N ALA A 55 -14.27 -2.76 -1.29
CA ALA A 55 -13.90 -3.84 -0.37
C ALA A 55 -13.61 -3.40 1.07
N GLY A 56 -13.75 -2.10 1.38
CA GLY A 56 -13.61 -1.52 2.71
C GLY A 56 -12.15 -1.39 3.19
N GLU A 57 -11.97 -0.96 4.44
CA GLU A 57 -10.66 -0.59 5.01
C GLU A 57 -9.64 -1.75 5.08
N ASN A 58 -10.13 -2.99 5.17
CA ASN A 58 -9.28 -4.19 5.23
C ASN A 58 -8.72 -4.62 3.86
N SER A 59 -9.26 -4.10 2.76
CA SER A 59 -8.85 -4.45 1.39
C SER A 59 -7.35 -4.23 1.17
N MET A 60 -6.81 -3.14 1.70
CA MET A 60 -5.40 -2.78 1.61
C MET A 60 -4.49 -3.86 2.21
N ARG A 61 -4.84 -4.35 3.42
CA ARG A 61 -4.07 -5.38 4.12
C ARG A 61 -4.20 -6.74 3.44
N VAL A 62 -5.39 -7.06 2.93
CA VAL A 62 -5.61 -8.29 2.16
C VAL A 62 -4.79 -8.28 0.87
N MET A 63 -4.67 -7.15 0.18
CA MET A 63 -3.94 -7.08 -1.09
C MET A 63 -2.43 -6.88 -0.94
N THR A 64 -1.96 -6.12 0.04
CA THR A 64 -0.56 -5.66 0.10
C THR A 64 0.22 -6.08 1.35
N ASN A 65 -0.43 -6.71 2.34
CA ASN A 65 0.05 -6.91 3.72
C ASN A 65 0.18 -5.63 4.56
N PHE A 66 0.02 -4.45 3.97
CA PHE A 66 0.02 -3.18 4.68
C PHE A 66 -1.39 -2.76 5.06
N THR A 67 -1.55 -2.27 6.29
CA THR A 67 -2.68 -1.43 6.64
C THR A 67 -2.65 -0.13 5.84
N ARG A 68 -3.79 0.59 5.80
CA ARG A 68 -3.83 1.89 5.13
C ARG A 68 -2.77 2.86 5.64
N ARG A 69 -2.56 2.89 6.97
CA ARG A 69 -1.58 3.75 7.62
C ARG A 69 -0.15 3.40 7.23
N GLU A 70 0.21 2.11 7.26
CA GLU A 70 1.56 1.66 6.84
C GLU A 70 1.81 1.96 5.37
N PHE A 71 0.80 1.79 4.52
CA PHE A 71 0.91 2.18 3.11
C PHE A 71 1.10 3.69 2.93
N ASP A 72 0.42 4.52 3.71
CA ASP A 72 0.59 5.97 3.64
C ASP A 72 2.00 6.40 4.13
N VAL A 73 2.61 5.70 5.09
CA VAL A 73 4.02 5.88 5.45
C VAL A 73 4.97 5.44 4.33
N LEU A 74 4.69 4.30 3.68
CA LEU A 74 5.47 3.89 2.51
C LEU A 74 5.35 4.90 1.37
N TRP A 75 4.15 5.43 1.16
CA TRP A 75 3.91 6.47 0.18
C TRP A 75 4.69 7.73 0.53
N SER A 76 4.72 8.21 1.78
CA SER A 76 5.46 9.42 2.13
C SER A 76 6.97 9.31 1.85
N ILE A 77 7.55 8.12 2.03
CA ILE A 77 8.95 7.84 1.68
C ILE A 77 9.16 7.82 0.17
N ALA A 78 8.25 7.17 -0.56
CA ALA A 78 8.39 6.93 -1.99
C ALA A 78 7.84 8.05 -2.88
N GLU A 79 7.04 8.97 -2.33
CA GLU A 79 6.28 9.99 -3.08
C GLU A 79 7.19 10.88 -3.92
N LEU A 80 8.21 11.48 -3.29
CA LEU A 80 9.14 12.39 -3.96
C LEU A 80 9.92 11.69 -5.10
N PRO A 81 10.60 10.54 -4.88
CA PRO A 81 11.33 9.87 -5.95
C PRO A 81 10.40 9.29 -7.03
N LEU A 82 9.19 8.83 -6.68
CA LEU A 82 8.22 8.34 -7.67
C LEU A 82 7.66 9.46 -8.52
N LYS A 83 7.14 10.54 -7.91
CA LYS A 83 6.55 11.66 -8.66
C LYS A 83 7.56 12.35 -9.58
N SER A 84 8.80 12.54 -9.12
CA SER A 84 9.84 13.23 -9.89
C SER A 84 10.22 12.50 -11.18
N ARG A 85 10.18 11.16 -11.19
CA ARG A 85 10.67 10.34 -12.32
C ARG A 85 9.58 9.51 -13.00
N TRP A 86 8.33 9.59 -12.56
CA TRP A 86 7.24 8.72 -13.05
C TRP A 86 7.05 8.75 -14.58
N ASN A 87 7.19 9.93 -15.16
CA ASN A 87 6.99 10.14 -16.59
C ASN A 87 8.33 10.17 -17.38
N ASP A 88 9.47 9.98 -16.73
CA ASP A 88 10.76 9.96 -17.40
C ASP A 88 10.81 8.83 -18.44
N GLY A 89 11.29 9.15 -19.64
CA GLY A 89 11.37 8.18 -20.74
C GLY A 89 10.02 7.75 -21.32
N ARG A 90 8.88 8.26 -20.81
CA ARG A 90 7.55 8.01 -21.38
C ARG A 90 7.21 9.10 -22.38
N ARG A 91 6.79 8.69 -23.60
CA ARG A 91 6.35 9.63 -24.65
C ARG A 91 5.03 10.35 -24.33
N SER A 92 4.26 9.84 -23.35
CA SER A 92 2.97 10.41 -22.94
C SER A 92 2.77 10.21 -21.44
N LYS A 93 2.03 11.13 -20.80
CA LYS A 93 1.69 11.06 -19.38
C LYS A 93 0.91 9.78 -19.10
N SER A 94 1.32 9.05 -18.06
CA SER A 94 0.61 7.83 -17.64
C SER A 94 -0.77 8.17 -17.08
N LYS A 95 -1.79 7.36 -17.42
CA LYS A 95 -3.12 7.42 -16.78
C LYS A 95 -3.12 6.85 -15.36
N THR A 96 -2.16 5.96 -15.08
CA THR A 96 -1.94 5.39 -13.75
C THR A 96 -1.11 6.35 -12.92
N THR A 97 -1.57 6.67 -11.72
CA THR A 97 -0.82 7.52 -10.79
C THR A 97 0.34 6.76 -10.16
N PRO A 98 1.40 7.45 -9.70
CA PRO A 98 2.50 6.78 -9.02
C PRO A 98 2.06 6.07 -7.73
N LYS A 99 1.05 6.60 -7.03
CA LYS A 99 0.49 5.98 -5.80
C LYS A 99 -0.29 4.70 -6.12
N ASP A 100 -1.08 4.69 -7.20
CA ASP A 100 -1.72 3.46 -7.69
C ASP A 100 -0.68 2.40 -8.08
N ALA A 101 0.40 2.80 -8.75
CA ALA A 101 1.48 1.88 -9.12
C ALA A 101 2.18 1.30 -7.90
N LEU A 102 2.46 2.14 -6.89
CA LEU A 102 3.01 1.70 -5.62
C LEU A 102 2.07 0.75 -4.87
N PHE A 103 0.75 0.88 -5.03
CA PHE A 103 -0.23 -0.06 -4.47
C PHE A 103 -0.27 -1.40 -5.22
N MET A 104 -0.20 -1.37 -6.55
CA MET A 104 -0.26 -2.58 -7.37
C MET A 104 0.99 -3.47 -7.19
N ALA A 105 2.18 -2.88 -7.03
CA ALA A 105 3.44 -3.64 -6.93
C ALA A 105 3.49 -4.63 -5.75
N PRO A 106 3.19 -4.24 -4.49
CA PRO A 106 3.08 -5.18 -3.37
C PRO A 106 1.98 -6.21 -3.54
N THR A 107 0.90 -5.87 -4.26
CA THR A 107 -0.17 -6.83 -4.55
C THR A 107 0.33 -7.99 -5.42
N VAL A 108 1.11 -7.66 -6.45
CA VAL A 108 1.77 -8.66 -7.31
C VAL A 108 2.77 -9.50 -6.50
N MET A 109 3.58 -8.84 -5.65
CA MET A 109 4.57 -9.54 -4.82
C MET A 109 3.92 -10.49 -3.81
N LYS A 110 2.78 -10.12 -3.22
CA LYS A 110 2.07 -10.95 -2.22
C LYS A 110 1.47 -12.22 -2.82
N GLN A 111 0.87 -12.12 -4.00
CA GLN A 111 0.03 -13.18 -4.57
C GLN A 111 0.77 -14.08 -5.57
N TYR A 112 1.99 -13.70 -6.00
CA TYR A 112 2.89 -14.46 -6.88
C TYR A 112 2.16 -15.27 -7.97
N ASN A 113 1.36 -14.59 -8.80
CA ASN A 113 0.62 -15.17 -9.91
C ASN A 113 1.17 -14.68 -11.27
N SER A 114 0.62 -15.17 -12.38
CA SER A 114 0.97 -14.69 -13.72
C SER A 114 0.55 -13.23 -13.93
N TRP A 115 1.26 -12.54 -14.82
CA TRP A 115 0.93 -11.17 -15.22
C TRP A 115 -0.48 -11.06 -15.80
N GLU A 116 -0.95 -12.07 -16.53
CA GLU A 116 -2.33 -12.14 -17.04
C GLU A 116 -3.37 -12.09 -15.92
N LYS A 117 -3.18 -12.83 -14.82
CA LYS A 117 -4.14 -12.82 -13.70
C LYS A 117 -4.20 -11.45 -13.03
N HIS A 118 -3.04 -10.88 -12.69
CA HIS A 118 -2.99 -9.55 -12.07
C HIS A 118 -3.50 -8.44 -12.99
N ALA A 119 -3.22 -8.53 -14.28
CA ALA A 119 -3.74 -7.56 -15.23
C ALA A 119 -5.27 -7.62 -15.34
N ILE A 120 -5.88 -8.81 -15.27
CA ILE A 120 -7.35 -8.95 -15.20
C ILE A 120 -7.88 -8.30 -13.91
N ASP A 121 -7.27 -8.58 -12.77
CA ASP A 121 -7.71 -8.04 -11.47
C ASP A 121 -7.72 -6.50 -11.44
N PHE A 122 -6.76 -5.86 -12.12
CA PHE A 122 -6.63 -4.40 -12.20
C PHE A 122 -7.16 -3.79 -13.51
N CYS A 123 -7.83 -4.57 -14.36
CA CYS A 123 -8.38 -4.14 -15.66
C CYS A 123 -7.34 -3.55 -16.65
N PHE A 124 -6.13 -4.11 -16.70
CA PHE A 124 -5.08 -3.78 -17.66
C PHE A 124 -4.84 -4.90 -18.68
N ARG A 125 -4.09 -4.59 -19.75
CA ARG A 125 -3.45 -5.62 -20.59
C ARG A 125 -2.15 -6.06 -19.92
N ALA A 126 -1.86 -7.36 -19.93
CA ALA A 126 -0.67 -7.92 -19.25
C ALA A 126 0.66 -7.23 -19.60
N PRO A 127 0.99 -6.94 -20.88
CA PRO A 127 2.22 -6.22 -21.21
C PRO A 127 2.26 -4.79 -20.67
N THR A 128 1.10 -4.11 -20.62
CA THR A 128 1.00 -2.76 -20.05
C THR A 128 1.16 -2.79 -18.55
N PHE A 129 0.53 -3.75 -17.88
CA PHE A 129 0.60 -3.91 -16.44
C PHE A 129 2.03 -4.24 -16.00
N GLN A 130 2.68 -5.19 -16.67
CA GLN A 130 4.08 -5.52 -16.42
C GLN A 130 4.98 -4.28 -16.54
N LYS A 131 4.82 -3.47 -17.60
CA LYS A 131 5.60 -2.23 -17.82
C LYS A 131 5.34 -1.12 -16.78
N ILE A 132 4.23 -1.20 -16.05
CA ILE A 132 3.94 -0.26 -14.94
C ILE A 132 4.70 -0.68 -13.68
N ILE A 133 4.87 -1.99 -13.47
CA ILE A 133 5.49 -2.56 -12.26
C ILE A 133 6.99 -2.80 -12.42
N MET A 134 7.46 -3.10 -13.64
CA MET A 134 8.86 -3.35 -14.03
C MET A 134 9.28 -2.42 -15.16
#